data_AF-A0A2G6H7B3-F1
#
_entry.id   AF-A0A2G6H7B3-F1
#
_cell.length_a   1.000
_cell.length_b   1.000
_cell.length_c   1.000
_cell.angle_alpha   90.00
_cell.angle_beta   90.00
_cell.angle_gamma   90.00
#
_symmetry.space_group_name_H-M   'P 1'
#
loop_
_entity.id
_entity.type
_entity.pdbx_description
1 polymer ?
#
loop_
_entity_poly.entity_id
_entity_poly.type
_entity_poly.pdbx_seq_one_letter_code
_entity_poly.pdbx_strand_id
1 'polypeptide(L)'
;MTYKQHSDADFKVFVHHIYEYQKGLRNLVLHTMSATAKEEVVGYLLRKKIAFHINEVSKNRINVFFGDVRCVNIVKSFNFSSLTHLTDEQDFILGIMLGYDQRLQCERFLKRKSMFTVRQQDESIHKICV
;
A
#
# COMPACT_ATOMS: atom_id res chain seq x y z
N MET A 1 24.30 -16.08 15.84
CA MET A 1 23.02 -16.09 15.09
C MET A 1 23.36 -15.77 13.65
N THR A 2 23.32 -16.80 12.79
CA THR A 2 23.73 -16.75 11.38
C THR A 2 22.64 -16.06 10.57
N TYR A 3 22.95 -14.87 10.05
CA TYR A 3 22.10 -14.18 9.08
C TYR A 3 22.11 -15.00 7.78
N LYS A 4 20.96 -15.57 7.41
CA LYS A 4 20.79 -16.15 6.08
C LYS A 4 20.80 -15.02 5.06
N GLN A 5 21.60 -15.22 4.02
CA GLN A 5 21.97 -14.21 3.04
C GLN A 5 20.80 -13.94 2.10
N HIS A 6 19.93 -13.04 2.53
CA HIS A 6 19.06 -12.31 1.61
C HIS A 6 19.88 -11.28 0.87
N SER A 7 19.44 -10.89 -0.33
CA SER A 7 19.99 -9.72 -1.01
C SER A 7 19.92 -8.54 -0.03
N ASP A 8 21.08 -8.13 0.47
CA ASP A 8 21.26 -7.03 1.44
C ASP A 8 20.55 -5.74 0.98
N ALA A 9 20.36 -5.58 -0.33
CA ALA A 9 19.63 -4.47 -0.93
C ALA A 9 18.11 -4.51 -0.64
N ASP A 10 17.44 -5.66 -0.80
CA ASP A 10 15.98 -5.75 -0.62
C ASP A 10 15.59 -5.48 0.83
N PHE A 11 16.37 -6.02 1.77
CA PHE A 11 16.14 -5.79 3.20
C PHE A 11 16.41 -4.33 3.60
N LYS A 12 17.43 -3.68 3.02
CA LYS A 12 17.66 -2.24 3.21
C LYS A 12 16.49 -1.40 2.73
N VAL A 13 15.91 -1.71 1.56
CA VAL A 13 14.71 -1.02 1.06
C VAL A 13 13.53 -1.24 2.00
N PHE A 14 13.35 -2.45 2.51
CA PHE A 14 12.31 -2.74 3.50
C PHE A 14 12.48 -1.92 4.79
N VAL A 15 13.69 -1.85 5.34
CA VAL A 15 14.00 -1.02 6.52
C VAL A 15 13.77 0.47 6.23
N HIS A 16 14.11 0.93 5.03
CA HIS A 16 13.83 2.30 4.62
C HIS A 16 12.34 2.61 4.65
N HIS A 17 11.48 1.72 4.14
CA HIS A 17 10.04 1.92 4.22
C HIS A 17 9.49 1.93 5.65
N ILE A 18 10.08 1.15 6.57
CA ILE A 18 9.72 1.23 7.99
C ILE A 18 10.03 2.62 8.54
N TYR A 19 11.18 3.20 8.17
CA TYR A 19 11.53 4.55 8.59
C TYR A 19 10.55 5.60 8.05
N GLU A 20 10.20 5.52 6.76
CA GLU A 20 9.20 6.41 6.15
C GLU A 20 7.84 6.34 6.85
N TYR A 21 7.39 5.13 7.17
CA TYR A 21 6.17 4.92 7.96
C TYR A 21 6.28 5.55 9.35
N GLN A 22 7.39 5.35 10.06
CA GLN A 22 7.61 5.94 11.39
C GLN A 22 7.67 7.47 11.38
N LYS A 23 8.02 8.08 10.25
CA LYS A 23 7.96 9.53 10.04
C LYS A 23 6.57 10.06 9.69
N GLY A 24 5.59 9.18 9.48
CA GLY A 24 4.21 9.55 9.16
C GLY A 24 4.00 9.95 7.70
N LEU A 25 4.88 9.53 6.78
CA LEU A 25 4.72 9.85 5.35
C LEU A 25 3.51 9.16 4.70
N ARG A 26 3.10 8.01 5.25
CA ARG A 26 1.97 7.21 4.78
C ARG A 26 1.45 6.31 5.89
N ASN A 27 0.16 6.00 5.85
CA ASN A 27 -0.51 5.18 6.87
C ASN A 27 -0.34 3.68 6.61
N LEU A 28 -0.10 3.28 5.36
CA LEU A 28 0.11 1.89 4.95
C LEU A 28 1.26 1.81 3.94
N VAL A 29 2.08 0.78 4.06
CA VAL A 29 3.13 0.44 3.10
C VAL A 29 2.82 -0.93 2.52
N LEU A 30 3.02 -1.06 1.20
CA LEU A 30 3.11 -2.33 0.50
C LEU A 30 4.54 -2.52 0.01
N HIS A 31 5.18 -3.62 0.42
CA HIS A 31 6.49 -4.01 -0.09
C HIS A 31 6.46 -5.46 -0.56
N THR A 32 6.98 -5.73 -1.77
CA THR A 32 7.02 -7.08 -2.35
C THR A 32 8.43 -7.64 -2.31
N MET A 33 8.60 -8.81 -1.70
CA MET A 33 9.90 -9.44 -1.48
C MET A 33 9.84 -10.95 -1.69
N SER A 34 11.00 -11.61 -1.61
CA SER A 34 11.09 -13.07 -1.65
C SER A 34 10.35 -13.72 -0.47
N ALA A 35 9.64 -14.82 -0.72
CA ALA A 35 8.98 -15.61 0.32
C ALA A 35 9.97 -16.19 1.33
N THR A 36 11.24 -16.40 0.94
CA THR A 36 12.30 -16.84 1.86
C THR A 36 12.58 -15.84 2.98
N ALA A 37 12.17 -14.56 2.82
CA ALA A 37 12.40 -13.47 3.78
C ALA A 37 11.33 -13.36 4.85
N LYS A 38 10.26 -14.13 4.72
CA LYS A 38 9.03 -14.01 5.51
C LYS A 38 9.32 -14.00 7.01
N GLU A 39 10.08 -14.97 7.49
CA GLU A 39 10.38 -15.14 8.92
C GLU A 39 11.15 -13.95 9.50
N GLU A 40 12.17 -13.49 8.78
CA GLU A 40 13.01 -12.36 9.20
C GLU A 40 12.18 -11.08 9.30
N VAL A 41 11.37 -10.81 8.27
CA VAL A 41 10.56 -9.60 8.13
C VAL A 41 9.43 -9.57 9.16
N VAL A 42 8.75 -10.70 9.37
CA VAL A 42 7.75 -10.84 10.42
C VAL A 42 8.39 -10.61 11.80
N GLY A 43 9.54 -11.23 12.07
CA GLY A 43 10.27 -11.01 13.31
C GLY A 43 10.65 -9.54 13.52
N TYR A 44 11.06 -8.84 12.46
CA TYR A 44 11.40 -7.42 12.52
C TYR A 44 10.17 -6.55 12.84
N LEU A 45 9.06 -6.76 12.15
CA LEU A 45 7.80 -6.02 12.36
C LEU A 45 7.23 -6.23 13.77
N LEU A 46 7.27 -7.47 14.27
CA LEU A 46 6.86 -7.81 15.63
C LEU A 46 7.70 -7.08 16.69
N ARG A 47 9.03 -7.05 16.55
CA ARG A 47 9.92 -6.32 17.47
C ARG A 47 9.64 -4.81 17.46
N LYS A 48 9.28 -4.25 16.30
CA LYS A 48 8.92 -2.83 16.15
C LYS A 48 7.47 -2.53 16.57
N LYS A 49 6.68 -3.55 16.92
CA LYS A 49 5.24 -3.45 17.25
C LYS A 49 4.43 -2.77 16.14
N ILE A 50 4.77 -3.06 14.88
CA ILE A 50 4.06 -2.53 13.71
C ILE A 50 3.03 -3.56 13.26
N ALA A 51 1.79 -3.12 13.03
CA ALA A 51 0.75 -4.01 12.51
C ALA A 51 1.05 -4.39 11.06
N PHE A 52 0.76 -5.63 10.68
CA PHE A 52 1.05 -6.12 9.32
C PHE A 52 0.07 -7.20 8.84
N HIS A 53 0.11 -7.45 7.54
CA HIS A 53 -0.55 -8.54 6.83
C HIS A 53 0.38 -9.05 5.72
N ILE A 54 0.56 -10.38 5.66
CA ILE A 54 1.33 -11.04 4.61
C ILE A 54 0.35 -11.67 3.64
N ASN A 55 0.48 -11.35 2.36
CA ASN A 55 -0.24 -12.01 1.28
C ASN A 55 0.76 -12.77 0.38
N GLU A 56 0.50 -14.05 0.13
CA GLU A 56 1.36 -14.89 -0.71
C GLU A 56 0.95 -14.72 -2.17
N VAL A 57 1.78 -14.03 -2.96
CA VAL A 57 1.49 -13.74 -4.37
C VAL A 57 1.84 -14.95 -5.25
N SER A 58 2.93 -15.63 -4.91
CA SER A 58 3.36 -16.87 -5.54
C SER A 58 4.21 -17.67 -4.55
N LYS A 59 4.63 -18.89 -4.93
CA LYS A 59 5.51 -19.73 -4.12
C LYS A 59 6.81 -19.02 -3.68
N ASN A 60 7.28 -18.05 -4.47
CA ASN A 60 8.56 -17.38 -4.25
C ASN A 60 8.43 -15.90 -3.87
N ARG A 61 7.23 -15.31 -3.90
CA ARG A 61 7.04 -13.89 -3.62
C ARG A 61 5.87 -13.63 -2.68
N ILE A 62 6.09 -12.71 -1.75
CA ILE A 62 5.08 -12.25 -0.81
C ILE A 62 4.92 -10.73 -0.91
N ASN A 63 3.70 -10.27 -0.68
CA ASN A 63 3.38 -8.88 -0.40
C ASN A 63 3.29 -8.70 1.12
N VAL A 64 4.06 -7.75 1.62
CA VAL A 64 4.10 -7.37 3.04
C VAL A 64 3.40 -6.02 3.16
N PHE A 65 2.18 -6.04 3.69
CA PHE A 65 1.47 -4.83 4.09
C PHE A 65 1.79 -4.53 5.54
N PHE A 66 2.22 -3.31 5.85
CA PHE A 66 2.46 -2.90 7.23
C PHE A 66 2.16 -1.42 7.44
N GLY A 67 1.74 -1.06 8.65
CA GLY A 67 1.43 0.33 8.99
C GLY A 67 0.42 0.46 10.12
N ASP A 68 -0.50 1.43 9.98
CA ASP A 68 -1.58 1.67 10.92
C ASP A 68 -2.50 0.44 11.00
N VAL A 69 -2.86 0.05 12.22
CA VAL A 69 -3.66 -1.15 12.49
C VAL A 69 -5.03 -1.10 11.81
N ARG A 70 -5.64 0.09 11.67
CA ARG A 70 -6.93 0.27 10.99
C ARG A 70 -6.77 0.00 9.50
N CYS A 71 -5.72 0.55 8.88
CA CYS A 71 -5.42 0.30 7.47
C CYS A 71 -5.13 -1.18 7.20
N VAL A 72 -4.33 -1.82 8.05
CA VAL A 72 -4.03 -3.26 7.94
C VAL A 72 -5.29 -4.11 8.06
N ASN A 73 -6.21 -3.78 8.97
CA ASN A 73 -7.47 -4.51 9.11
C ASN A 73 -8.39 -4.33 7.91
N ILE A 74 -8.41 -3.14 7.30
CA ILE A 74 -9.14 -2.90 6.03
C ILE A 74 -8.57 -3.81 4.93
N VAL A 75 -7.24 -3.84 4.74
CA VAL A 75 -6.61 -4.72 3.73
C VAL A 75 -6.97 -6.19 3.96
N LYS A 76 -6.95 -6.66 5.22
CA LYS A 76 -7.36 -8.04 5.56
C LYS A 76 -8.80 -8.34 5.17
N SER A 77 -9.71 -7.37 5.30
CA SER A 77 -11.13 -7.54 4.97
C SER A 77 -11.41 -7.69 3.48
N PHE A 78 -10.48 -7.28 2.60
CA PHE A 78 -10.68 -7.35 1.16
C PHE A 78 -10.71 -8.79 0.61
N ASN A 79 -10.18 -9.78 1.35
CA ASN A 79 -10.21 -11.20 1.01
C ASN A 79 -9.81 -11.51 -0.45
N PHE A 80 -8.77 -10.85 -0.97
CA PHE A 80 -8.31 -11.04 -2.35
C PHE A 80 -7.14 -12.03 -2.42
N SER A 81 -7.10 -12.82 -3.49
CA SER A 81 -5.95 -13.67 -3.84
C SER A 81 -4.84 -12.92 -4.54
N SER A 82 -5.19 -11.85 -5.28
CA SER A 82 -4.26 -11.00 -6.03
C SER A 82 -4.75 -9.56 -6.03
N LEU A 83 -3.81 -8.60 -6.06
CA LEU A 83 -4.12 -7.18 -6.22
C LEU A 83 -4.88 -6.87 -7.52
N THR A 84 -4.76 -7.74 -8.52
CA THR A 84 -5.48 -7.64 -9.79
C THR A 84 -6.97 -7.93 -9.66
N HIS A 85 -7.41 -8.58 -8.59
CA HIS A 85 -8.81 -8.95 -8.36
C HIS A 85 -9.55 -7.97 -7.44
N LEU A 86 -8.93 -6.85 -7.08
CA LEU A 86 -9.59 -5.81 -6.31
C LEU A 86 -10.70 -5.15 -7.14
N THR A 87 -11.86 -4.97 -6.51
CA THR A 87 -12.92 -4.09 -7.01
C THR A 87 -12.40 -2.65 -7.15
N ASP A 88 -13.06 -1.83 -7.95
CA ASP A 88 -12.64 -0.44 -8.14
C ASP A 88 -12.64 0.34 -6.81
N GLU A 89 -13.61 0.06 -5.95
CA GLU A 89 -13.74 0.67 -4.62
C GLU A 89 -12.59 0.24 -3.70
N GLN A 90 -12.23 -1.04 -3.71
CA GLN A 90 -11.11 -1.55 -2.92
C GLN A 90 -9.77 -1.01 -3.42
N ASP A 91 -9.56 -0.93 -4.74
CA ASP A 91 -8.37 -0.32 -5.36
C ASP A 91 -8.27 1.17 -5.02
N PHE A 92 -9.40 1.89 -4.99
CA PHE A 92 -9.45 3.28 -4.55
C PHE A 92 -9.03 3.42 -3.08
N ILE A 93 -9.67 2.67 -2.18
CA ILE A 93 -9.37 2.70 -0.74
C ILE A 93 -7.90 2.33 -0.49
N LEU A 94 -7.40 1.29 -1.16
CA LEU A 94 -6.01 0.88 -1.05
C LEU A 94 -5.04 1.99 -1.50
N GLY A 95 -5.33 2.63 -2.64
CA GLY A 95 -4.50 3.72 -3.17
C GLY A 95 -4.38 4.89 -2.20
N ILE A 96 -5.50 5.31 -1.59
CA ILE A 96 -5.50 6.37 -0.58
C ILE A 96 -4.67 5.97 0.66
N MET A 97 -4.82 4.73 1.14
CA MET A 97 -4.05 4.25 2.31
C MET A 97 -2.53 4.19 2.03
N LEU A 98 -2.14 3.88 0.79
CA LEU A 98 -0.74 3.86 0.34
C LEU A 98 -0.15 5.26 0.14
N GLY A 99 -0.98 6.31 0.19
CA GLY A 99 -0.56 7.70 0.04
C GLY A 99 -0.55 8.20 -1.41
N TYR A 100 -1.28 7.56 -2.33
CA TYR A 100 -1.47 8.13 -3.66
C TYR A 100 -2.32 9.40 -3.60
N ASP A 101 -2.06 10.30 -4.55
CA ASP A 101 -2.83 11.54 -4.67
C ASP A 101 -4.32 11.23 -4.87
N GLN A 102 -5.15 11.94 -4.10
CA GLN A 102 -6.59 11.72 -4.09
C GLN A 102 -7.24 12.04 -5.43
N ARG A 103 -6.80 13.11 -6.13
CA ARG A 103 -7.37 13.52 -7.41
C ARG A 103 -7.05 12.50 -8.49
N LEU A 104 -5.79 12.05 -8.56
CA LEU A 104 -5.37 10.99 -9.49
C LEU A 104 -6.11 9.67 -9.22
N GLN A 105 -6.36 9.32 -7.97
CA GLN A 105 -7.16 8.15 -7.62
C GLN A 105 -8.64 8.32 -8.03
N CYS A 106 -9.23 9.51 -7.90
CA CYS A 106 -10.58 9.79 -8.40
C CYS A 106 -10.67 9.64 -9.92
N GLU A 107 -9.70 10.20 -10.65
CA GLU A 107 -9.59 10.06 -12.10
C GLU A 107 -9.50 8.60 -12.52
N ARG A 108 -8.60 7.84 -11.88
CA ARG A 108 -8.43 6.41 -12.12
C ARG A 108 -9.72 5.62 -11.85
N PHE A 109 -10.42 5.89 -10.74
CA PHE A 109 -11.65 5.20 -10.37
C PHE A 109 -12.76 5.44 -11.39
N LEU A 110 -13.04 6.69 -11.75
CA LEU A 110 -14.06 7.05 -12.72
C LEU A 110 -13.73 6.49 -14.13
N LYS A 111 -12.44 6.44 -14.50
CA LYS A 111 -11.99 5.82 -15.75
C LYS A 111 -12.29 4.33 -15.79
N ARG A 112 -12.05 3.61 -14.69
CA ARG A 112 -12.36 2.17 -14.56
C ARG A 112 -13.86 1.89 -14.63
N LYS A 113 -14.69 2.78 -14.06
CA LYS A 113 -16.16 2.70 -14.15
C LYS A 113 -16.73 3.11 -15.51
N SER A 114 -15.89 3.46 -16.50
CA SER A 114 -16.32 4.02 -17.79
C SER A 114 -17.18 5.29 -17.64
N MET A 115 -17.04 6.00 -16.52
CA MET A 115 -17.80 7.21 -16.19
C MET A 115 -17.09 8.48 -16.66
N PHE A 116 -15.93 8.37 -17.31
CA PHE A 116 -15.19 9.52 -17.84
C PHE A 116 -15.61 9.84 -19.28
N THR A 117 -16.52 10.82 -19.40
CA THR A 117 -16.50 11.76 -20.53
C THR A 117 -15.72 12.98 -20.04
N VAL A 118 -14.62 13.33 -20.70
CA VAL A 118 -13.83 14.51 -20.35
C VAL A 118 -14.73 15.75 -20.47
N ARG A 119 -15.07 16.38 -19.34
CA ARG A 119 -15.35 17.81 -19.30
C ARG A 119 -14.21 18.43 -18.52
N GLN A 120 -13.33 19.14 -19.23
CA GLN A 120 -12.44 20.10 -18.59
C GLN A 120 -13.33 21.05 -17.79
N GLN A 121 -13.17 21.10 -16.47
CA GLN A 121 -13.77 22.17 -15.69
C GLN A 121 -12.92 23.41 -15.92
N ASP A 122 -13.53 24.37 -16.61
CA ASP A 122 -13.13 25.78 -16.68
C ASP A 122 -12.54 26.28 -15.36
N GLU A 123 -11.36 26.90 -15.45
CA GLU A 123 -10.88 27.86 -14.47
C GLU A 123 -11.87 29.04 -14.42
N SER A 124 -12.91 28.93 -13.61
CA SER A 124 -13.81 30.04 -13.30
C SER A 124 -14.43 29.86 -11.92
N ILE A 125 -13.59 29.71 -10.90
CA ILE A 125 -13.98 30.02 -9.51
C ILE A 125 -13.02 31.09 -8.99
N HIS A 126 -13.22 32.30 -9.49
CA HIS A 126 -12.93 33.52 -8.74
C HIS A 126 -14.25 34.28 -8.62
N LYS A 127 -15.06 33.89 -7.63
CA LYS A 127 -16.11 34.69 -6.99
C LYS A 127 -16.74 33.90 -5.84
N ILE A 128 -16.01 33.85 -4.73
CA ILE A 128 -16.65 33.98 -3.42
C ILE A 128 -15.89 35.12 -2.74
N CYS A 129 -16.48 36.32 -2.80
CA CYS A 129 -16.17 37.36 -1.84
C CYS A 129 -16.56 36.81 -0.46
N VAL A 130 -15.61 36.82 0.47
CA VAL A 130 -15.91 36.93 1.91
C VAL A 130 -16.39 38.35 2.16
#